data_AF-A0AAD4F8V1-F1
#
_entry.id   AF-A0AAD4F8V1-F1
#
_cell.length_a   1.000
_cell.length_b   1.000
_cell.length_c   1.000
_cell.angle_alpha   90.00
_cell.angle_beta   90.00
_cell.angle_gamma   90.00
#
_symmetry.space_group_name_H-M   'P 1'
#
loop_
_entity.id
_entity.type
_entity.pdbx_description
1 polymer ?
#
loop_
_entity_poly.entity_id
_entity_poly.type
_entity_poly.pdbx_seq_one_letter_code
_entity_poly.pdbx_strand_id
1 'polypeptide(L)'
;MVLRIRLARFGKKHAPFYNIVVAHARTARNARPLEVLGTYDPKPQPPRPGDTHGRPWKDIKLDLSRARYWVGVGAQPSDTAWRLLSMVGILEPQYRVGKIAGMVVKSGSAAKSLIRDSESAEAAPAVRVENMEGGTKGIASAA
;
A
#
# COMPACT_ATOMS: atom_id res chain seq x y z
N MET A 1 8.18 -22.90 -14.33
CA MET A 1 8.34 -21.60 -15.03
C MET A 1 7.65 -20.54 -14.20
N VAL A 2 8.32 -19.44 -13.80
CA VAL A 2 7.77 -18.47 -12.83
C VAL A 2 7.13 -17.27 -13.54
N LEU A 3 5.90 -16.92 -13.16
CA LEU A 3 5.21 -15.70 -13.59
C LEU A 3 5.67 -14.51 -12.73
N ARG A 4 5.95 -13.38 -13.37
CA ARG A 4 6.35 -12.15 -12.67
C ARG A 4 5.54 -10.95 -13.15
N ILE A 5 5.15 -10.13 -12.19
CA ILE A 5 4.60 -8.79 -12.46
C ILE A 5 5.78 -7.81 -12.44
N ARG A 6 6.10 -7.24 -13.61
CA ARG A 6 7.29 -6.40 -13.80
C ARG A 6 7.00 -5.18 -14.65
N LEU A 7 7.94 -4.24 -14.65
CA LEU A 7 7.88 -3.04 -15.50
C LEU A 7 8.61 -3.30 -16.81
N ALA A 8 7.90 -3.20 -17.93
CA ALA A 8 8.50 -3.13 -19.26
C ALA A 8 8.78 -1.66 -19.60
N ARG A 9 10.01 -1.33 -20.03
CA ARG A 9 10.40 0.06 -20.30
C ARG A 9 10.09 0.43 -21.75
N PHE A 10 9.33 1.50 -21.88
CA PHE A 10 9.00 2.20 -23.12
C PHE A 10 9.44 3.67 -23.04
N GLY A 11 9.13 4.44 -24.08
CA GLY A 11 9.47 5.84 -24.19
C GLY A 11 10.84 6.09 -24.82
N LYS A 12 11.26 7.36 -24.78
CA LYS A 12 12.48 7.85 -25.43
C LYS A 12 13.64 7.94 -24.43
N LYS A 13 14.85 8.23 -24.93
CA LYS A 13 15.96 8.63 -24.08
C LYS A 13 15.54 9.86 -23.25
N HIS A 14 15.86 9.88 -21.95
CA HIS A 14 15.45 10.92 -20.99
C HIS A 14 13.93 11.12 -20.79
N ALA A 15 13.08 10.27 -21.38
CA ALA A 15 11.63 10.26 -21.17
C ALA A 15 11.14 8.81 -20.97
N PRO A 16 11.43 8.20 -19.81
CA PRO A 16 11.04 6.83 -19.52
C PRO A 16 9.53 6.72 -19.28
N PHE A 17 8.91 5.71 -19.90
CA PHE A 17 7.53 5.31 -19.63
C PHE A 17 7.51 3.82 -19.32
N TYR A 18 6.67 3.35 -18.42
CA TYR A 18 6.64 1.93 -18.05
C TYR A 18 5.25 1.33 -18.24
N ASN A 19 5.20 0.13 -18.79
CA ASN A 19 4.02 -0.72 -18.74
C ASN A 19 4.16 -1.70 -17.59
N ILE A 20 3.11 -1.83 -16.78
CA ILE A 20 3.01 -2.86 -15.75
C ILE A 20 2.50 -4.11 -16.46
N VAL A 21 3.33 -5.15 -16.50
CA VAL A 21 3.07 -6.34 -17.33
C VAL A 21 3.22 -7.62 -16.53
N VAL A 22 2.47 -8.64 -16.94
CA VAL A 22 2.66 -10.02 -16.50
C VAL A 22 3.44 -10.76 -17.58
N ALA A 23 4.58 -11.32 -17.21
CA ALA A 23 5.41 -12.09 -18.13
C ALA A 23 6.15 -13.21 -17.39
N HIS A 24 6.63 -14.19 -18.13
CA HIS A 24 7.53 -15.21 -17.58
C HIS A 24 8.89 -14.60 -17.18
N ALA A 25 9.48 -15.09 -16.09
CA ALA A 25 10.71 -14.54 -15.55
C ALA A 25 11.91 -14.54 -16.52
N ARG A 26 11.98 -15.56 -17.40
CA ARG A 26 13.11 -15.79 -18.31
C ARG A 26 13.00 -15.04 -19.65
N THR A 27 11.90 -14.32 -19.90
CA THR A 27 11.74 -13.58 -21.17
C THR A 27 12.41 -12.20 -21.08
N ALA A 28 12.87 -11.68 -22.22
CA ALA A 28 13.48 -10.35 -22.30
C ALA A 28 12.55 -9.26 -21.76
N ARG A 29 13.12 -8.21 -21.16
CA ARG A 29 12.38 -7.15 -20.43
C ARG A 29 11.22 -6.55 -21.23
N ASN A 30 11.47 -6.27 -22.51
CA ASN A 30 10.54 -5.58 -23.41
C ASN A 30 9.90 -6.53 -24.46
N ALA A 31 10.05 -7.85 -24.30
CA ALA A 31 9.33 -8.81 -25.15
C ALA A 31 7.82 -8.71 -24.92
N ARG A 32 7.04 -9.23 -25.89
CA ARG A 32 5.58 -9.29 -25.78
C ARG A 32 5.20 -10.02 -24.46
N PRO A 33 4.49 -9.35 -23.54
CA PRO A 33 4.04 -9.96 -22.30
C PRO A 33 2.83 -10.86 -22.53
N LEU A 34 2.43 -11.60 -21.49
CA LEU A 34 1.15 -12.32 -21.48
C LEU A 34 -0.01 -11.32 -21.44
N GLU A 35 0.10 -10.33 -20.56
CA GLU A 35 -0.91 -9.30 -20.36
C GLU A 35 -0.27 -7.98 -19.90
N VAL A 36 -0.88 -6.87 -20.33
CA VAL A 36 -0.55 -5.52 -19.85
C VAL A 36 -1.63 -5.12 -18.85
N LEU A 37 -1.25 -4.98 -17.58
CA LEU A 37 -2.17 -4.60 -16.50
C LEU A 37 -2.38 -3.08 -16.42
N GLY A 38 -1.43 -2.31 -16.93
CA GLY A 38 -1.45 -0.88 -16.76
C GLY A 38 -0.19 -0.17 -17.20
N THR A 39 -0.11 1.11 -16.83
CA THR A 39 0.98 2.02 -17.16
C THR A 39 1.42 2.82 -15.94
N TYR A 40 2.69 3.17 -15.91
CA TYR A 40 3.31 3.98 -14.87
C TYR A 40 4.24 5.02 -15.50
N ASP A 41 3.98 6.29 -15.20
CA ASP A 41 4.90 7.39 -15.49
C ASP A 41 5.74 7.70 -14.24
N PRO A 42 7.07 7.50 -14.28
CA PRO A 42 7.95 7.82 -13.16
C PRO A 42 8.17 9.33 -13.00
N LYS A 43 7.94 10.13 -14.05
CA LYS A 43 8.17 11.57 -14.05
C LYS A 43 7.04 12.23 -13.27
N PRO A 44 7.37 12.99 -12.21
CA PRO A 44 6.35 13.74 -11.48
C PRO A 44 5.69 14.75 -12.41
N GLN A 45 4.37 14.72 -12.47
CA GLN A 45 3.58 15.73 -13.13
C GLN A 45 3.47 16.96 -12.20
N PRO A 46 3.33 18.18 -12.79
CA PRO A 46 3.13 19.37 -11.99
C PRO A 46 1.88 19.23 -11.12
N PRO A 47 1.80 19.97 -10.01
CA PRO A 47 0.64 19.98 -9.13
C PRO A 47 -0.63 20.28 -9.94
N ARG A 48 -1.74 19.64 -9.60
CA ARG A 48 -3.00 19.94 -10.25
C ARG A 48 -3.39 21.40 -9.91
N PRO A 49 -3.96 22.17 -10.85
CA PRO A 49 -4.55 23.46 -10.53
C PRO A 49 -5.59 23.27 -9.42
N GLY A 50 -5.34 23.83 -8.23
CA GLY A 50 -6.22 23.72 -7.06
C GLY A 50 -5.67 22.92 -5.87
N ASP A 51 -4.52 22.24 -5.99
CA ASP A 51 -3.90 21.56 -4.84
C ASP A 51 -3.20 22.56 -3.90
N THR A 52 -3.78 22.78 -2.71
CA THR A 52 -3.26 23.67 -1.65
C THR A 52 -1.83 23.33 -1.20
N HIS A 53 -1.42 22.07 -1.34
CA HIS A 53 -0.13 21.57 -0.86
C HIS A 53 0.97 21.58 -1.93
N GLY A 54 0.66 21.92 -3.18
CA GLY A 54 1.65 22.08 -4.27
C GLY A 54 2.54 20.85 -4.51
N ARG A 55 2.08 19.65 -4.12
CA ARG A 55 2.89 18.43 -4.25
C ARG A 55 2.81 17.90 -5.68
N PRO A 56 3.94 17.49 -6.28
CA PRO A 56 3.90 16.74 -7.53
C PRO A 56 3.29 15.35 -7.30
N TRP A 57 2.64 14.81 -8.33
CA TRP A 57 2.05 13.47 -8.32
C TRP A 57 2.61 12.61 -9.46
N LYS A 58 2.36 11.31 -9.42
CA LYS A 58 2.79 10.36 -10.45
C LYS A 58 1.62 9.54 -10.94
N ASP A 59 1.53 9.41 -12.25
CA ASP A 59 0.40 8.76 -12.90
C ASP A 59 0.60 7.25 -12.91
N ILE A 60 -0.35 6.55 -12.29
CA ILE A 60 -0.45 5.10 -12.32
C ILE A 60 -1.85 4.74 -12.79
N LYS A 61 -1.93 4.06 -13.93
CA LYS A 61 -3.18 3.48 -14.44
C LYS A 61 -3.04 1.98 -14.32
N LEU A 62 -3.93 1.33 -13.58
CA LEU A 62 -3.86 -0.10 -13.31
C LEU A 62 -5.24 -0.72 -13.29
N ASP A 63 -5.42 -1.85 -13.96
CA ASP A 63 -6.58 -2.72 -13.77
C ASP A 63 -6.43 -3.49 -12.46
N LEU A 64 -7.20 -3.06 -11.45
CA LEU A 64 -7.18 -3.64 -10.11
C LEU A 64 -7.69 -5.09 -10.08
N SER A 65 -8.67 -5.41 -10.92
CA SER A 65 -9.30 -6.72 -10.94
C SER A 65 -8.31 -7.78 -11.45
N ARG A 66 -7.64 -7.47 -12.56
CA ARG A 66 -6.65 -8.36 -13.17
C ARG A 66 -5.39 -8.43 -12.33
N ALA A 67 -4.94 -7.32 -11.75
CA ALA A 67 -3.80 -7.33 -10.84
C ALA A 67 -4.02 -8.27 -9.64
N ARG A 68 -5.21 -8.20 -9.01
CA ARG A 68 -5.57 -9.11 -7.89
C ARG A 68 -5.60 -10.57 -8.33
N TYR A 69 -6.18 -10.86 -9.49
CA TYR A 69 -6.20 -12.21 -10.05
C TYR A 69 -4.80 -12.79 -10.21
N TRP A 70 -3.88 -12.06 -10.85
CA TRP A 70 -2.52 -12.55 -11.09
C TRP A 70 -1.72 -12.74 -9.81
N VAL A 71 -1.92 -11.86 -8.81
CA VAL A 71 -1.34 -12.05 -7.48
C VAL A 71 -1.91 -13.32 -6.82
N GLY A 72 -3.22 -13.56 -6.90
CA GLY A 72 -3.85 -14.77 -6.37
C GLY A 72 -3.38 -16.07 -7.03
N VAL A 73 -3.08 -16.04 -8.33
CA VAL A 73 -2.47 -17.17 -9.07
C VAL A 73 -0.99 -17.40 -8.67
N GLY A 74 -0.41 -16.50 -7.88
CA GLY A 74 0.97 -16.63 -7.38
C GLY A 74 2.01 -15.94 -8.27
N ALA A 75 1.62 -15.00 -9.14
CA ALA A 75 2.57 -14.20 -9.90
C ALA A 75 3.40 -13.32 -8.94
N GLN A 76 4.73 -13.43 -9.03
CA GLN A 76 5.64 -12.74 -8.11
C GLN A 76 5.96 -11.31 -8.61
N PRO A 77 5.60 -10.25 -7.88
CA PRO A 77 5.95 -8.89 -8.27
C PRO A 77 7.45 -8.63 -8.17
N SER A 78 7.99 -7.76 -9.02
CA SER A 78 9.29 -7.11 -8.79
C SER A 78 9.19 -6.05 -7.68
N ASP A 79 10.29 -5.68 -7.04
CA ASP A 79 10.31 -4.74 -5.89
C ASP A 79 9.56 -3.42 -6.17
N THR A 80 9.78 -2.81 -7.35
CA THR A 80 9.06 -1.59 -7.75
C THR A 80 7.58 -1.85 -8.00
N ALA A 81 7.24 -2.97 -8.65
CA ALA A 81 5.83 -3.33 -8.86
C ALA A 81 5.13 -3.63 -7.53
N TRP A 82 5.82 -4.28 -6.59
CA TRP A 82 5.33 -4.51 -5.24
C TRP A 82 4.99 -3.21 -4.55
N ARG A 83 5.90 -2.22 -4.60
CA ARG A 83 5.66 -0.88 -4.07
C ARG A 83 4.39 -0.26 -4.67
N LEU A 84 4.24 -0.27 -6.00
CA LEU A 84 3.07 0.30 -6.66
C LEU A 84 1.78 -0.42 -6.24
N LEU A 85 1.79 -1.76 -6.17
CA LEU A 85 0.64 -2.56 -5.74
C LEU A 85 0.30 -2.31 -4.26
N SER A 86 1.29 -2.07 -3.42
CA SER A 86 1.07 -1.74 -2.00
C SER A 86 0.49 -0.35 -1.79
N MET A 87 0.87 0.64 -2.61
CA MET A 87 0.26 1.98 -2.59
C MET A 87 -1.23 1.96 -2.95
N VAL A 88 -1.65 0.96 -3.72
CA VAL A 88 -3.03 0.76 -4.16
C VAL A 88 -3.81 -0.15 -3.19
N GLY A 89 -3.15 -0.73 -2.18
CA GLY A 89 -3.77 -1.60 -1.17
C GLY A 89 -4.07 -3.02 -1.66
N ILE A 90 -3.33 -3.53 -2.66
CA ILE A 90 -3.45 -4.94 -3.09
C ILE A 90 -2.53 -5.86 -2.28
N LEU A 91 -1.36 -5.36 -1.89
CA LEU A 91 -0.35 -6.09 -1.15
C LEU A 91 0.10 -5.29 0.06
N GLU A 92 0.49 -5.97 1.12
CA GLU A 92 1.16 -5.32 2.24
C GLU A 92 2.54 -4.77 1.81
N PRO A 93 2.93 -3.57 2.27
CA PRO A 93 4.26 -3.03 1.97
C PRO A 93 5.36 -3.96 2.48
N GLN A 94 6.22 -4.42 1.56
CA GLN A 94 7.37 -5.27 1.92
C GLN A 94 8.43 -4.52 2.74
N TYR A 95 8.41 -3.20 2.75
CA TYR A 95 9.26 -2.36 3.57
C TYR A 95 8.35 -1.30 4.22
N ARG A 96 8.37 -1.21 5.55
CA ARG A 96 7.67 -0.14 6.26
C ARG A 96 8.48 1.14 6.05
N VAL A 97 7.95 2.10 5.28
CA VAL A 97 8.45 3.49 5.33
C VAL A 97 7.79 4.18 6.51
N GLY A 98 7.95 3.62 7.71
CA GLY A 98 7.66 4.32 8.95
C GLY A 98 8.90 5.08 9.36
N LYS A 99 8.77 6.37 9.71
CA LYS A 99 9.84 7.16 10.31
C LYS A 99 10.35 6.47 11.59
N ILE A 100 11.39 5.65 11.46
CA ILE A 100 12.37 5.44 12.50
C ILE A 100 13.69 5.84 11.86
N ALA A 101 14.13 7.07 12.15
CA ALA A 101 15.46 7.58 11.82
C ALA A 101 16.02 7.22 10.42
N GLY A 102 15.22 7.36 9.35
CA GLY A 102 15.72 7.30 7.97
C GLY A 102 16.16 5.93 7.43
N MET A 103 15.85 4.82 8.11
CA MET A 103 16.29 3.47 7.69
C MET A 103 15.17 2.70 6.98
N VAL A 104 15.47 2.15 5.79
CA VAL A 104 14.55 1.27 5.04
C VAL A 104 14.76 -0.17 5.52
N VAL A 105 13.78 -0.72 6.25
CA VAL A 105 13.84 -2.09 6.79
C VAL A 105 13.00 -3.04 5.94
N LYS A 106 13.62 -4.15 5.50
CA LYS A 106 12.94 -5.24 4.78
C LYS A 106 12.07 -6.06 5.74
N SER A 107 10.84 -6.38 5.34
CA SER A 107 9.86 -7.17 6.12
C SER A 107 10.36 -8.54 6.62
N GLY A 108 11.43 -9.09 6.03
CA GLY A 108 12.05 -10.35 6.43
C GLY A 108 13.37 -10.25 7.20
N SER A 109 13.80 -9.07 7.64
CA SER A 109 14.99 -8.94 8.49
C SER A 109 14.64 -9.11 9.97
N ALA A 110 15.63 -9.51 10.79
CA ALA A 110 15.50 -9.67 12.24
C ALA A 110 14.93 -8.43 12.97
N ALA A 111 14.96 -7.26 12.32
CA ALA A 111 14.36 -6.02 12.80
C ALA A 111 12.82 -6.01 12.76
N LYS A 112 12.14 -7.04 12.23
CA LYS A 112 10.68 -7.20 12.31
C LYS A 112 10.16 -7.15 13.75
N SER A 113 10.95 -7.64 14.70
CA SER A 113 10.65 -7.67 16.15
C SER A 113 10.61 -6.30 16.82
N LEU A 114 11.17 -5.25 16.18
CA LEU A 114 11.25 -3.90 16.76
C LEU A 114 10.09 -2.99 16.37
N ILE A 115 9.23 -3.41 15.43
CA ILE A 115 8.02 -2.65 15.18
C ILE A 115 6.95 -3.12 16.16
N ARG A 116 6.55 -2.24 17.08
CA ARG A 116 5.34 -2.40 17.89
C ARG A 116 4.16 -2.60 16.95
N ASP A 117 3.61 -3.81 16.95
CA ASP A 117 2.33 -4.09 16.31
C ASP A 117 1.28 -3.20 16.99
N SER A 118 0.78 -2.21 16.26
CA SER A 118 -0.35 -1.38 16.70
C SER A 118 -1.69 -2.12 16.60
N GLU A 119 -1.66 -3.42 16.28
CA GLU A 119 -2.83 -4.31 16.24
C GLU A 119 -3.45 -4.59 17.63
N SER A 120 -2.83 -4.16 18.74
CA SER A 120 -3.48 -4.25 20.07
C SER A 120 -4.46 -3.11 20.38
N ALA A 121 -4.72 -2.18 19.45
CA ALA A 121 -5.62 -1.04 19.66
C ALA A 121 -7.05 -1.26 19.13
N GLU A 122 -7.32 -2.36 18.40
CA GLU A 122 -8.66 -2.71 17.91
C GLU A 122 -9.28 -3.85 18.74
N ALA A 123 -9.21 -3.75 20.08
CA ALA A 123 -9.93 -4.63 20.99
C ALA A 123 -10.59 -3.81 22.11
N ALA A 124 -11.81 -3.34 21.83
CA ALA A 124 -12.81 -2.75 22.73
C ALA A 124 -12.43 -1.42 23.46
N PRO A 125 -13.39 -0.47 23.52
CA PRO A 125 -14.36 -0.58 24.60
C PRO A 125 -15.81 -0.44 24.13
N ALA A 126 -16.65 -1.35 24.63
CA ALA A 126 -18.09 -1.19 24.66
C ALA A 126 -18.44 0.12 25.38
N VAL A 127 -19.06 1.06 24.67
CA VAL A 127 -19.68 2.24 25.28
C VAL A 127 -20.84 1.73 26.14
N ARG A 128 -20.65 1.86 27.44
CA ARG A 128 -21.61 1.51 28.49
C ARG A 128 -22.80 2.48 28.43
N VAL A 129 -23.98 1.94 28.14
CA VAL A 129 -25.25 2.65 28.29
C VAL A 129 -25.48 2.85 29.79
N GLU A 130 -25.50 4.10 30.25
CA GLU A 130 -25.86 4.45 31.63
C GLU A 130 -27.39 4.36 31.78
N ASN A 131 -27.84 3.29 32.46
CA ASN A 131 -29.20 3.23 32.99
C ASN A 131 -29.27 4.13 34.24
N MET A 132 -29.97 5.25 34.13
CA MET A 132 -30.45 6.03 35.26
C MET A 132 -31.73 5.39 35.81
N GLU A 133 -31.65 4.63 36.91
CA GLU A 133 -32.78 4.44 37.85
C GLU A 133 -32.28 4.14 39.28
N GLY A 134 -32.66 5.01 40.22
CA GLY A 134 -33.17 4.64 41.54
C GLY A 134 -32.19 4.20 42.64
N GLY A 135 -32.12 4.99 43.72
CA GLY A 135 -31.48 4.54 44.96
C GLY A 135 -31.51 5.54 46.12
N THR A 136 -32.68 5.70 46.73
CA THR A 136 -32.98 6.55 47.89
C THR A 136 -32.23 6.17 49.19
N LYS A 137 -32.24 7.15 50.13
CA LYS A 137 -31.99 7.13 51.59
C LYS A 137 -30.53 7.37 51.98
N GLY A 138 -30.17 8.36 52.80
CA GLY A 138 -30.93 9.25 53.65
C GLY A 138 -30.06 9.54 54.88
N ILE A 139 -29.81 10.82 55.20
CA ILE A 139 -29.35 11.24 56.53
C ILE A 139 -30.05 12.56 56.84
N ALA A 140 -30.75 12.55 57.97
CA ALA A 140 -31.53 13.64 58.52
C ALA A 140 -30.66 14.67 59.25
N SER A 141 -31.28 15.84 59.49
CA SER A 141 -31.08 16.74 60.64
C SER A 141 -29.83 17.64 60.67
N ALA A 142 -30.03 18.95 60.52
CA ALA A 142 -30.01 19.93 61.64
C ALA A 142 -29.77 21.38 61.16
N ALA A 143 -30.44 22.31 61.85
CA ALA A 143 -30.31 23.79 61.90
C ALA A 143 -30.94 24.62 60.76
#